data_AF-A0A2E4TG08-F1
#
_entry.id   AF-A0A2E4TG08-F1
#
_cell.length_a   1.000
_cell.length_b   1.000
_cell.length_c   1.000
_cell.angle_alpha   90.00
_cell.angle_beta   90.00
_cell.angle_gamma   90.00
#
_symmetry.space_group_name_H-M   'P 1'
#
loop_
_entity.id
_entity.type
_entity.pdbx_description
1 polymer ?
#
loop_
_entity_poly.entity_id
_entity_poly.type
_entity_poly.pdbx_seq_one_letter_code
_entity_poly.pdbx_strand_id
1 'polypeptide(L)'
;MDNVILKNLIPESNDLEKLYSGTIWAEGPVWLESERLIAWSDVKSNKMLSYNIDTSEVIDYRNPSDFNNGNCTDNEGRIIRCQHGLRRVIREEKNGEITVIADNYNDKKLNSPNDVAVSKLDNV
;
A
#
# COMPACT_ATOMS: atom_id res chain seq x y z
N MET A 1 -15.72 -23.30 -21.45
CA MET A 1 -15.13 -24.00 -20.29
C MET A 1 -15.59 -23.27 -19.05
N ASP A 2 -16.62 -23.78 -18.37
CA ASP A 2 -17.01 -23.31 -17.04
C ASP A 2 -15.95 -23.79 -16.04
N ASN A 3 -15.08 -22.89 -15.59
CA ASN A 3 -14.08 -23.24 -14.60
C ASN A 3 -14.72 -23.21 -13.21
N VAL A 4 -15.27 -24.35 -12.79
CA VAL A 4 -15.96 -24.57 -11.51
C VAL A 4 -15.12 -24.09 -10.31
N ILE A 5 -13.79 -24.15 -10.42
CA ILE A 5 -12.88 -23.71 -9.36
C ILE A 5 -12.95 -22.19 -9.15
N LEU A 6 -13.04 -21.40 -10.23
CA LEU A 6 -13.10 -19.94 -10.13
C LEU A 6 -14.43 -19.45 -9.53
N LYS A 7 -15.54 -20.14 -9.83
CA LYS A 7 -16.86 -19.80 -9.27
C LYS A 7 -16.94 -19.97 -7.75
N ASN A 8 -16.05 -20.77 -7.15
CA ASN A 8 -16.00 -20.99 -5.71
C ASN A 8 -15.11 -19.97 -4.96
N LEU A 9 -14.41 -19.08 -5.67
CA LEU A 9 -13.52 -18.07 -5.06
C LEU A 9 -14.20 -16.72 -4.80
N ILE A 10 -15.36 -16.48 -5.41
CA ILE A 10 -16.09 -15.21 -5.38
C ILE A 10 -17.54 -15.55 -4.99
N PRO A 11 -18.22 -14.80 -4.10
CA PRO A 11 -19.62 -15.05 -3.74
C PRO A 11 -20.57 -15.16 -4.95
N GLU A 12 -21.86 -15.49 -4.78
CA GLU A 12 -22.76 -15.50 -5.96
C GLU A 12 -23.16 -14.08 -6.41
N SER A 13 -23.08 -13.10 -5.51
CA SER A 13 -23.29 -11.67 -5.77
C SER A 13 -21.94 -10.97 -5.86
N ASN A 14 -21.53 -10.63 -7.09
CA ASN A 14 -20.16 -10.17 -7.41
C ASN A 14 -20.14 -8.89 -8.25
N ASP A 15 -21.03 -7.96 -7.98
CA ASP A 15 -20.95 -6.69 -8.69
C ASP A 15 -19.67 -5.96 -8.28
N LEU A 16 -18.78 -5.75 -9.25
CA LEU A 16 -17.58 -4.96 -9.04
C LEU A 16 -17.99 -3.52 -8.78
N GLU A 17 -17.84 -3.08 -7.54
CA GLU A 17 -18.10 -1.70 -7.15
C GLU A 17 -16.86 -0.83 -7.35
N LYS A 18 -17.06 0.33 -7.99
CA LYS A 18 -16.02 1.35 -8.11
C LYS A 18 -16.12 2.32 -6.93
N LEU A 19 -15.27 2.11 -5.92
CA LEU A 19 -15.24 2.92 -4.70
C LEU A 19 -14.73 4.35 -4.92
N TYR A 20 -13.83 4.56 -5.89
CA TYR A 20 -13.24 5.88 -6.13
C TYR A 20 -12.88 6.12 -7.60
N SER A 21 -12.84 7.39 -7.99
CA SER A 21 -12.22 7.90 -9.23
C SER A 21 -11.57 9.24 -8.91
N GLY A 22 -10.42 9.56 -9.51
CA GLY A 22 -9.74 10.83 -9.29
C GLY A 22 -8.23 10.73 -9.09
N THR A 23 -7.69 9.52 -8.95
CA THR A 23 -6.23 9.30 -8.98
C THR A 23 -5.68 9.39 -10.40
N ILE A 24 -4.45 9.86 -10.55
CA ILE A 24 -3.71 9.78 -11.82
C ILE A 24 -3.19 8.35 -12.04
N TRP A 25 -2.61 7.75 -11.00
CA TRP A 25 -2.09 6.37 -11.05
C TRP A 25 -2.19 5.70 -9.67
N ALA A 26 -3.28 4.98 -9.44
CA ALA A 26 -3.52 4.23 -8.21
C ALA A 26 -2.68 2.95 -8.16
N GLU A 27 -1.89 2.77 -7.11
CA GLU A 27 -1.03 1.62 -6.87
C GLU A 27 -0.91 1.28 -5.38
N GLY A 28 -0.37 0.10 -5.09
CA GLY A 28 0.05 -0.30 -3.75
C GLY A 28 -1.04 -0.21 -2.67
N PRO A 29 -2.26 -0.74 -2.89
CA PRO A 29 -3.28 -0.77 -1.85
C PRO A 29 -2.83 -1.62 -0.65
N VAL A 30 -3.11 -1.14 0.55
CA VAL A 30 -2.86 -1.86 1.81
C VAL A 30 -4.07 -1.74 2.73
N TRP A 31 -4.46 -2.85 3.35
CA TRP A 31 -5.51 -2.87 4.37
C TRP A 31 -4.92 -2.55 5.74
N LEU A 32 -5.52 -1.57 6.42
CA LEU A 32 -5.15 -1.17 7.77
C LEU A 32 -6.27 -1.57 8.74
N GLU A 33 -6.10 -2.71 9.41
CA GLU A 33 -7.13 -3.34 10.25
C GLU A 33 -7.57 -2.44 11.42
N SER A 34 -6.63 -1.78 12.11
CA SER A 34 -6.93 -0.94 13.27
C SER A 34 -7.80 0.28 12.92
N GLU A 35 -7.63 0.81 11.73
CA GLU A 35 -8.32 2.00 11.22
C GLU A 35 -9.53 1.64 10.33
N ARG A 36 -9.71 0.37 10.01
CA ARG A 36 -10.75 -0.15 9.10
C ARG A 36 -10.78 0.62 7.77
N LEU A 37 -9.61 0.78 7.16
CA LEU A 37 -9.48 1.48 5.90
C LEU A 37 -8.50 0.81 4.95
N ILE A 38 -8.70 1.05 3.66
CA ILE A 38 -7.73 0.73 2.60
C ILE A 38 -6.98 2.01 2.29
N ALA A 39 -5.66 2.02 2.40
CA ALA A 39 -4.81 3.12 1.93
C ALA A 39 -4.16 2.72 0.60
N TRP A 40 -3.97 3.66 -0.32
CA TRP A 40 -3.25 3.42 -1.58
C TRP A 40 -2.50 4.67 -2.03
N SER A 41 -1.56 4.48 -2.95
CA SER A 41 -0.75 5.55 -3.50
C SER A 41 -1.38 6.09 -4.79
N ASP A 42 -1.45 7.41 -4.95
CA ASP A 42 -1.53 8.07 -6.25
C ASP A 42 -0.12 8.54 -6.65
N VAL A 43 0.64 7.62 -7.24
CA VAL A 43 2.11 7.73 -7.38
C VAL A 43 2.49 9.00 -8.15
N LYS A 44 1.74 9.32 -9.22
CA LYS A 44 2.03 10.48 -10.09
C LYS A 44 1.62 11.81 -9.45
N SER A 45 0.65 11.81 -8.55
CA SER A 45 0.23 13.00 -7.79
C SER A 45 1.05 13.22 -6.52
N ASN A 46 2.03 12.35 -6.21
CA ASN A 46 2.87 12.42 -5.01
C ASN A 46 2.05 12.44 -3.69
N LYS A 47 0.95 11.68 -3.64
CA LYS A 47 0.14 11.55 -2.42
C LYS A 47 -0.40 10.15 -2.24
N MET A 48 -0.92 9.88 -1.05
CA MET A 48 -1.70 8.70 -0.73
C MET A 48 -3.11 9.10 -0.33
N LEU A 49 -4.06 8.23 -0.63
CA LEU A 49 -5.46 8.34 -0.25
C LEU A 49 -5.83 7.16 0.64
N SER A 50 -6.92 7.30 1.39
CA SER A 50 -7.55 6.19 2.11
C SER A 50 -9.05 6.16 1.88
N TYR A 51 -9.64 4.97 1.94
CA TYR A 51 -11.07 4.70 1.89
C TYR A 51 -11.46 3.99 3.18
N ASN A 52 -12.30 4.63 3.99
CA ASN A 52 -12.82 4.04 5.22
C ASN A 52 -14.07 3.20 4.90
N ILE A 53 -14.06 1.92 5.28
CA ILE A 53 -15.15 0.99 4.91
C ILE A 53 -16.44 1.23 5.70
N ASP A 54 -16.36 1.89 6.86
CA ASP A 54 -17.52 2.14 7.72
C ASP A 54 -18.22 3.46 7.34
N THR A 55 -17.47 4.47 6.86
CA THR A 55 -18.03 5.77 6.44
C THR A 55 -18.20 5.91 4.92
N SER A 56 -17.57 5.04 4.13
CA SER A 56 -17.49 5.15 2.67
C SER A 56 -16.82 6.45 2.17
N GLU A 57 -16.01 7.09 3.00
CA GLU A 57 -15.31 8.33 2.64
C GLU A 57 -13.92 8.06 2.09
N VAL A 58 -13.52 8.87 1.10
CA VAL A 58 -12.14 8.93 0.60
C VAL A 58 -11.48 10.24 1.02
N ILE A 59 -10.33 10.15 1.69
CA ILE A 59 -9.56 11.31 2.17
C ILE A 59 -8.09 11.21 1.78
N ASP A 60 -7.38 12.34 1.84
CA ASP A 60 -5.92 12.35 1.78
C ASP A 60 -5.35 11.63 3.03
N TYR A 61 -4.55 10.60 2.80
CA TYR A 61 -3.91 9.82 3.85
C TYR A 61 -2.47 10.31 4.11
N ARG A 62 -1.74 10.68 3.06
CA ARG A 62 -0.39 11.26 3.16
C ARG A 62 -0.11 12.21 2.00
N ASN A 63 0.27 13.45 2.29
CA ASN A 63 0.54 14.46 1.26
C ASN A 63 1.57 15.49 1.77
N PRO A 64 2.81 15.54 1.25
CA PRO A 64 3.35 14.69 0.18
C PRO A 64 3.69 13.27 0.68
N SER A 65 3.80 12.32 -0.26
CA SER A 65 4.11 10.90 0.04
C SER A 65 5.54 10.47 -0.34
N ASP A 66 6.32 11.36 -0.95
CA ASP A 66 7.62 11.08 -1.58
C ASP A 66 7.53 10.07 -2.73
N PHE A 67 6.48 10.19 -3.55
CA PHE A 67 6.17 9.30 -4.66
C PHE A 67 6.11 7.85 -4.18
N ASN A 68 5.37 7.63 -3.10
CA ASN A 68 5.13 6.32 -2.56
C ASN A 68 4.45 5.43 -3.61
N ASN A 69 4.80 4.15 -3.64
CA ASN A 69 4.22 3.17 -4.54
C ASN A 69 3.61 2.01 -3.74
N GLY A 70 4.25 0.84 -3.71
CA GLY A 70 3.78 -0.31 -2.95
C GLY A 70 3.80 -0.12 -1.44
N ASN A 71 2.86 -0.79 -0.79
CA ASN A 71 2.70 -0.82 0.66
C ASN A 71 2.31 -2.23 1.10
N CYS A 72 2.77 -2.65 2.27
CA CYS A 72 2.19 -3.79 2.98
C CYS A 72 2.24 -3.55 4.50
N THR A 73 1.64 -4.44 5.27
CA THR A 73 1.81 -4.49 6.73
C THR A 73 2.76 -5.62 7.10
N ASP A 74 3.54 -5.40 8.15
CA ASP A 74 4.29 -6.49 8.79
C ASP A 74 3.45 -7.26 9.82
N ASN A 75 4.03 -8.29 10.44
CA ASN A 75 3.32 -9.15 11.37
C ASN A 75 2.92 -8.43 12.68
N GLU A 76 3.44 -7.23 12.93
CA GLU A 76 3.07 -6.38 14.07
C GLU A 76 2.03 -5.31 13.70
N GLY A 77 1.63 -5.24 12.43
CA GLY A 77 0.70 -4.23 11.91
C GLY A 77 1.34 -2.86 11.68
N ARG A 78 2.67 -2.78 11.58
CA ARG A 78 3.36 -1.56 11.11
C ARG A 78 3.35 -1.54 9.60
N ILE A 79 3.51 -0.35 9.00
CA ILE A 79 3.37 -0.21 7.54
C ILE A 79 4.75 -0.15 6.89
N ILE A 80 4.98 -1.02 5.91
CA ILE A 80 6.16 -1.01 5.06
C ILE A 80 5.82 -0.30 3.75
N ARG A 81 6.70 0.58 3.29
CA ARG A 81 6.45 1.38 2.08
C ARG A 81 7.65 1.47 1.15
N CYS A 82 7.35 1.48 -0.14
CA CYS A 82 8.29 1.76 -1.21
C CYS A 82 8.20 3.23 -1.64
N GLN A 83 9.25 4.02 -1.42
CA GLN A 83 9.30 5.44 -1.81
C GLN A 83 10.19 5.64 -3.05
N HIS A 84 9.58 5.99 -4.20
CA HIS A 84 10.36 6.29 -5.41
C HIS A 84 11.20 7.56 -5.25
N GLY A 85 10.64 8.62 -4.64
CA GLY A 85 11.30 9.93 -4.54
C GLY A 85 12.56 9.91 -3.70
N LEU A 86 12.53 9.16 -2.59
CA LEU A 86 13.66 9.01 -1.67
C LEU A 86 14.47 7.73 -1.90
N ARG A 87 14.08 6.92 -2.90
CA ARG A 87 14.80 5.72 -3.35
C ARG A 87 15.06 4.74 -2.21
N ARG A 88 14.04 4.49 -1.39
CA ARG A 88 14.17 3.69 -0.15
C ARG A 88 12.91 2.89 0.18
N VAL A 89 13.11 1.85 0.98
CA VAL A 89 12.07 1.12 1.69
C VAL A 89 12.08 1.59 3.14
N ILE A 90 10.91 1.94 3.67
CA ILE A 90 10.74 2.39 5.05
C ILE A 90 9.73 1.55 5.80
N ARG A 91 9.83 1.53 7.12
CA ARG A 91 8.78 1.12 8.04
C ARG A 91 8.29 2.34 8.80
N GLU A 92 6.99 2.53 8.80
CA GLU A 92 6.29 3.49 9.63
C GLU A 92 5.83 2.78 10.90
N GLU A 93 6.43 3.18 12.01
CA GLU A 93 6.14 2.67 13.34
C GLU A 93 4.76 3.19 13.80
N LYS A 94 4.13 2.52 14.77
CA LYS A 94 2.77 2.87 15.24
C LYS A 94 2.66 4.27 15.84
N ASN A 95 3.77 4.83 16.31
CA ASN A 95 3.87 6.20 16.83
C ASN A 95 4.13 7.24 15.73
N GLY A 96 4.22 6.84 14.46
CA GLY A 96 4.51 7.69 13.31
C GLY A 96 6.00 7.88 13.01
N GLU A 97 6.91 7.29 13.81
CA GLU A 97 8.34 7.32 13.50
C GLU A 97 8.66 6.53 12.22
N ILE A 98 9.68 6.99 11.50
CA ILE A 98 10.09 6.37 10.23
C ILE A 98 11.44 5.70 10.41
N THR A 99 11.47 4.38 10.24
CA THR A 99 12.68 3.57 10.17
C THR A 99 13.03 3.28 8.71
N VAL A 100 14.26 3.57 8.29
CA VAL A 100 14.74 3.17 6.95
C VAL A 100 15.18 1.71 7.00
N ILE A 101 14.55 0.85 6.19
CA ILE A 101 14.91 -0.56 6.07
C ILE A 101 16.04 -0.74 5.06
N ALA A 102 15.92 -0.08 3.90
CA ALA A 102 16.92 -0.15 2.85
C ALA A 102 16.89 1.11 1.98
N ASP A 103 18.04 1.74 1.77
CA ASP A 103 18.21 2.87 0.82
C ASP A 103 19.46 2.74 -0.07
N ASN A 104 20.34 1.79 0.25
CA ASN A 104 21.59 1.54 -0.45
C ASN A 104 21.87 0.04 -0.60
N TYR A 105 22.61 -0.32 -1.65
CA TYR A 105 23.21 -1.64 -1.86
C TYR A 105 24.62 -1.46 -2.43
N ASN A 106 25.64 -2.01 -1.77
CA ASN A 106 27.07 -1.83 -2.14
C ASN A 106 27.42 -0.36 -2.41
N ASP A 107 27.13 0.51 -1.44
CA ASP A 107 27.35 1.97 -1.47
C ASP A 107 26.60 2.75 -2.56
N LYS A 108 25.76 2.08 -3.36
CA LYS A 108 24.93 2.72 -4.39
C LYS A 108 23.49 2.84 -3.92
N LYS A 109 22.87 3.99 -4.19
CA LYS A 109 21.44 4.18 -3.91
C LYS A 109 20.60 3.15 -4.69
N LEU A 110 19.55 2.63 -4.07
CA LEU A 110 18.54 1.82 -4.77
C LEU A 110 17.94 2.61 -5.93
N ASN A 111 17.37 1.98 -6.96
CA ASN A 111 16.76 2.73 -8.07
C ASN A 111 15.48 3.42 -7.60
N SER A 112 14.39 2.66 -7.53
CA SER A 112 13.06 3.11 -7.12
C SER A 112 12.29 1.87 -6.69
N PRO A 113 12.36 1.46 -5.41
CA PRO A 113 11.60 0.32 -4.90
C PRO A 113 10.13 0.45 -5.31
N ASN A 114 9.54 -0.62 -5.87
CA ASN A 114 8.25 -0.52 -6.56
C ASN A 114 7.12 -1.12 -5.71
N ASP A 115 7.27 -2.37 -5.31
CA ASP A 115 6.34 -3.08 -4.44
C ASP A 115 7.09 -3.84 -3.34
N VAL A 116 6.39 -4.25 -2.28
CA VAL A 116 6.98 -4.87 -1.10
C VAL A 116 6.02 -5.84 -0.42
N ALA A 117 6.54 -6.95 0.08
CA ALA A 117 5.80 -7.94 0.84
C ALA A 117 6.62 -8.38 2.05
N VAL A 118 5.96 -8.70 3.15
CA VAL A 118 6.60 -9.25 4.34
C VAL A 118 6.44 -10.77 4.32
N SER A 119 7.56 -11.47 4.48
CA SER A 119 7.58 -12.93 4.59
C SER A 119 7.03 -13.41 5.95
N LYS A 120 6.69 -14.70 6.06
CA LYS A 120 6.25 -15.31 7.32
C LYS A 120 7.29 -15.23 8.45
N LEU A 121 8.56 -15.02 8.11
CA LEU A 121 9.66 -14.86 9.06
C LEU A 121 9.98 -13.39 9.34
N ASP A 122 9.08 -12.48 8.93
CA ASP A 122 9.18 -11.03 9.12
C ASP A 122 10.31 -10.34 8.34
N ASN A 123 10.92 -11.03 7.38
CA ASN A 123 11.80 -10.37 6.41
C ASN A 123 10.97 -9.57 5.41
N VAL A 124 11.42 -8.33 5.18
CA VAL A 124 10.96 -7.41 4.13
C VAL A 124 11.72 -7.67 2.83
#